data_AF-A0A7V9B728-F1
#
_entry.id   AF-A0A7V9B728-F1
#
_cell.length_a   1.000
_cell.length_b   1.000
_cell.length_c   1.000
_cell.angle_alpha   90.00
_cell.angle_beta   90.00
_cell.angle_gamma   90.00
#
_symmetry.space_group_name_H-M   'P 1'
#
loop_
_entity.id
_entity.type
_entity.pdbx_description
1 polymer ?
#
loop_
_entity_poly.entity_id
_entity_poly.type
_entity_poly.pdbx_seq_one_letter_code
_entity_poly.pdbx_strand_id
1 'polypeptide(L)'
;MLRKRQGEATSDPNSNIRGRHRMPNRLAHEPSPYLQQHKDNPVDWFPWGEEAFTRAKQEDKPVLVSIGYSACHWCHVMAHESFENPEIAAVMNEHFVNVKVDREERPDIDTIFMSAVQAMLGHGGWPLNAFATPDGVPFFGGTYWPPSDQRGMPGFPRVLETITGAWRNDRDQLLKNADSIEHYLQESSSGTPRSGTITQDIPRQALTNLHQQFDPEFGGFGAAPKFPQAPTLDFLNRHVQRTGDDVAKTMLTTTLDHMARGGMYDQLAGGFARYSVDERWLVPHFEKMLYDNAQLITAYLDAW
;
A
#
# COMPACT_ATOMS: atom_id res chain seq x y z
N MET A 1 46.15 -47.96 -25.23
CA MET A 1 46.74 -46.72 -24.66
C MET A 1 45.91 -45.52 -25.10
N LEU A 2 44.91 -45.14 -24.31
CA LEU A 2 44.07 -43.97 -24.55
C LEU A 2 44.78 -42.71 -24.04
N ARG A 3 45.13 -41.78 -24.94
CA ARG A 3 45.66 -40.45 -24.58
C ARG A 3 44.51 -39.53 -24.15
N LYS A 4 44.52 -39.13 -22.87
CA LYS A 4 43.69 -38.05 -22.32
C LYS A 4 44.08 -36.72 -22.99
N ARG A 5 43.11 -36.02 -23.57
CA ARG A 5 43.22 -34.59 -23.90
C ARG A 5 43.03 -33.81 -22.59
N GLN A 6 44.04 -33.06 -22.17
CA GLN A 6 43.91 -31.99 -21.18
C GLN A 6 43.19 -30.83 -21.88
N GLY A 7 42.03 -30.43 -21.35
CA GLY A 7 41.38 -29.18 -21.71
C GLY A 7 41.93 -28.07 -20.84
N GLU A 8 42.47 -27.03 -21.49
CA GLU A 8 42.86 -25.77 -20.86
C GLU A 8 41.62 -25.11 -20.25
N ALA A 9 41.71 -24.75 -18.97
CA ALA A 9 40.71 -23.95 -18.29
C ALA A 9 40.85 -22.49 -18.75
N THR A 10 39.95 -22.06 -19.62
CA THR A 10 39.72 -20.64 -19.89
C THR A 10 39.12 -20.00 -18.64
N SER A 11 39.89 -19.15 -17.96
CA SER A 11 39.42 -18.33 -16.84
C SER A 11 38.35 -17.36 -17.33
N ASP A 12 37.13 -17.53 -16.86
CA ASP A 12 36.01 -16.61 -17.08
C ASP A 12 36.26 -15.28 -16.32
N PRO A 13 36.40 -14.14 -17.01
CA PRO A 13 36.68 -12.85 -16.38
C PRO A 13 35.52 -12.32 -15.53
N ASN A 14 34.36 -13.00 -15.50
CA ASN A 14 33.18 -12.61 -14.74
C ASN A 14 32.98 -13.32 -13.38
N SER A 15 33.92 -14.15 -12.94
CA SER A 15 33.82 -14.84 -11.63
C SER A 15 33.99 -13.92 -10.40
N ASN A 16 34.34 -12.65 -10.58
CA ASN A 16 34.69 -11.71 -9.50
C ASN A 16 33.56 -10.75 -9.06
N ILE A 17 32.33 -10.86 -9.59
CA ILE A 17 31.22 -9.94 -9.23
C ILE A 17 30.25 -10.55 -8.21
N ARG A 18 30.27 -11.87 -8.00
CA ARG A 18 29.42 -12.55 -7.00
C ARG A 18 30.14 -12.68 -5.67
N GLY A 19 30.18 -11.59 -4.88
CA GLY A 19 30.67 -11.70 -3.50
C GLY A 19 31.27 -10.46 -2.85
N ARG A 20 30.86 -9.24 -3.21
CA ARG A 20 31.01 -8.14 -2.24
C ARG A 20 29.98 -8.37 -1.14
N HIS A 21 30.45 -8.93 -0.03
CA HIS A 21 29.70 -9.01 1.22
C HIS A 21 29.28 -7.57 1.57
N ARG A 22 28.04 -7.18 1.23
CA ARG A 22 27.50 -5.88 1.62
C ARG A 22 27.36 -5.95 3.13
N MET A 23 27.96 -4.99 3.84
CA MET A 23 27.71 -4.90 5.27
C MET A 23 26.21 -4.66 5.44
N PRO A 24 25.54 -5.44 6.29
CA PRO A 24 24.11 -5.26 6.47
C PRO A 24 23.86 -3.91 7.13
N ASN A 25 22.75 -3.27 6.77
CA ASN A 25 22.29 -2.03 7.39
C ASN A 25 21.76 -2.29 8.81
N ARG A 26 21.26 -1.24 9.47
CA ARG A 26 20.83 -1.29 10.88
C ARG A 26 19.72 -2.29 11.16
N LEU A 27 18.91 -2.65 10.15
CA LEU A 27 17.84 -3.63 10.29
C LEU A 27 18.33 -5.05 10.63
N ALA A 28 19.64 -5.31 10.52
CA ALA A 28 20.24 -6.57 10.98
C ALA A 28 20.06 -6.85 12.47
N HIS A 29 19.77 -5.80 13.26
CA HIS A 29 19.61 -5.88 14.71
C HIS A 29 18.14 -5.86 15.15
N GLU A 30 17.20 -5.71 14.21
CA GLU A 30 15.78 -5.66 14.53
C GLU A 30 15.22 -7.06 14.80
N PRO A 31 14.26 -7.20 15.75
CA PRO A 31 13.63 -8.48 16.04
C PRO A 31 12.66 -8.91 14.94
N SER A 32 12.03 -7.96 14.22
CA SER A 32 11.07 -8.23 13.15
C SER A 32 11.70 -9.09 12.04
N PRO A 33 11.12 -10.27 11.73
CA PRO A 33 11.51 -11.04 10.55
C PRO A 33 11.31 -10.27 9.25
N TYR A 34 10.31 -9.40 9.18
CA TYR A 34 10.06 -8.55 8.02
C TYR A 34 11.18 -7.51 7.82
N LEU A 35 11.60 -6.81 8.88
CA LEU A 35 12.70 -5.85 8.79
C LEU A 35 14.03 -6.54 8.45
N GLN A 36 14.29 -7.72 9.03
CA GLN A 36 15.51 -8.48 8.74
C GLN A 36 15.61 -8.91 7.27
N GLN A 37 14.49 -9.08 6.55
CA GLN A 37 14.53 -9.37 5.10
C GLN A 37 15.17 -8.23 4.29
N HIS A 38 15.18 -7.01 4.82
CA HIS A 38 15.72 -5.82 4.16
C HIS A 38 17.14 -5.44 4.63
N LYS A 39 17.75 -6.22 5.53
CA LYS A 39 19.06 -5.89 6.13
C LYS A 39 20.20 -5.82 5.11
N ASP A 40 20.11 -6.56 4.01
CA ASP A 40 21.14 -6.65 2.97
C ASP A 40 20.85 -5.74 1.76
N ASN A 41 19.75 -4.98 1.80
CA ASN A 41 19.40 -4.03 0.75
C ASN A 41 20.47 -2.92 0.67
N PRO A 42 20.79 -2.42 -0.55
CA PRO A 42 21.70 -1.28 -0.71
C PRO A 42 21.20 0.02 -0.09
N VAL A 43 19.89 0.13 0.18
CA VAL A 43 19.33 1.27 0.91
C VAL A 43 19.83 1.23 2.36
N ASP A 44 20.32 2.36 2.84
CA ASP A 44 20.78 2.56 4.23
C ASP A 44 19.56 2.74 5.14
N TRP A 45 18.86 1.63 5.38
CA TRP A 45 17.66 1.61 6.20
C TRP A 45 17.95 1.84 7.68
N PHE A 46 17.13 2.68 8.29
CA PHE A 46 16.95 2.80 9.73
C PHE A 46 15.65 2.11 10.15
N PRO A 47 15.61 1.50 11.34
CA PRO A 47 14.34 1.25 12.01
C PRO A 47 13.70 2.59 12.40
N TRP A 48 12.41 2.56 12.74
CA TRP A 48 11.78 3.74 13.32
C TRP A 48 12.37 4.06 14.70
N GLY A 49 13.01 5.23 14.85
CA GLY A 49 13.58 5.64 16.13
C GLY A 49 14.26 7.01 16.06
N GLU A 50 14.67 7.51 17.23
CA GLU A 50 15.28 8.82 17.40
C GLU A 50 16.54 9.02 16.56
N GLU A 51 17.32 7.96 16.32
CA GLU A 51 18.55 8.00 15.50
C GLU A 51 18.26 8.51 14.09
N ALA A 52 17.19 8.02 13.45
CA ALA A 52 16.83 8.39 12.09
C ALA A 52 16.43 9.88 12.00
N PHE A 53 15.57 10.34 12.90
CA PHE A 53 15.09 11.72 12.90
C PHE A 53 16.18 12.71 13.33
N THR A 54 17.06 12.31 14.26
CA THR A 54 18.23 13.11 14.62
C THR A 54 19.16 13.28 13.42
N ARG A 55 19.43 12.21 12.68
CA ARG A 55 20.22 12.27 11.45
C ARG A 55 19.55 13.15 10.39
N ALA A 56 18.23 13.02 10.21
CA ALA A 56 17.46 13.82 9.26
C ALA A 56 17.56 15.32 9.56
N LYS A 57 17.52 15.70 10.85
CA LYS A 57 17.69 17.08 11.30
C LYS A 57 19.12 17.59 11.08
N GLN A 58 20.12 16.77 11.38
CA GLN A 58 21.54 17.15 11.22
C GLN A 58 21.94 17.32 9.75
N GLU A 59 21.43 16.44 8.87
CA GLU A 59 21.72 16.47 7.43
C GLU A 59 20.75 17.36 6.64
N ASP A 60 19.73 17.94 7.29
CA ASP A 60 18.63 18.70 6.68
C ASP A 60 17.96 17.96 5.51
N LYS A 61 17.70 16.66 5.72
CA LYS A 61 17.09 15.76 4.72
C LYS A 61 15.68 15.37 5.11
N PRO A 62 14.75 15.25 4.14
CA PRO A 62 13.47 14.62 4.39
C PRO A 62 13.65 13.13 4.76
N VAL A 63 12.66 12.60 5.47
CA VAL A 63 12.61 11.18 5.85
C VAL A 63 11.71 10.44 4.87
N LEU A 64 12.20 9.36 4.27
CA LEU A 64 11.39 8.44 3.49
C LEU A 64 10.97 7.28 4.40
N VAL A 65 9.70 7.22 4.75
CA VAL A 65 9.12 6.17 5.59
C VAL A 65 8.44 5.13 4.70
N SER A 66 8.96 3.90 4.70
CA SER A 66 8.40 2.76 3.97
C SER A 66 7.83 1.73 4.95
N ILE A 67 6.50 1.59 4.98
CA ILE A 67 5.76 0.70 5.88
C ILE A 67 5.25 -0.51 5.10
N GLY A 68 5.45 -1.70 5.66
CA GLY A 68 4.91 -2.95 5.12
C GLY A 68 4.82 -4.03 6.18
N TYR A 69 4.57 -5.26 5.77
CA TYR A 69 4.47 -6.43 6.64
C TYR A 69 4.82 -7.71 5.87
N SER A 70 5.11 -8.79 6.59
CA SER A 70 5.66 -10.04 6.05
C SER A 70 4.81 -10.69 4.94
N ALA A 71 3.48 -10.65 5.05
CA ALA A 71 2.55 -11.24 4.09
C ALA A 71 2.11 -10.27 2.95
N CYS A 72 2.72 -9.09 2.84
CA CYS A 72 2.34 -8.09 1.84
C CYS A 72 2.99 -8.38 0.48
N HIS A 73 2.21 -8.83 -0.51
CA HIS A 73 2.72 -9.12 -1.86
C HIS A 73 3.44 -7.93 -2.51
N TRP A 74 2.78 -6.77 -2.59
CA TRP A 74 3.35 -5.59 -3.24
C TRP A 74 4.57 -5.02 -2.50
N CYS A 75 4.71 -5.30 -1.20
CA CYS A 75 5.89 -4.91 -0.43
C CYS A 75 7.11 -5.71 -0.90
N HIS A 76 6.94 -7.00 -1.18
CA HIS A 76 7.98 -7.85 -1.77
C HIS A 76 8.31 -7.44 -3.20
N VAL A 77 7.30 -7.15 -4.01
CA VAL A 77 7.49 -6.66 -5.39
C VAL A 77 8.32 -5.38 -5.40
N MET A 78 7.94 -4.37 -4.62
CA MET A 78 8.68 -3.10 -4.55
C MET A 78 10.09 -3.28 -3.98
N ALA A 79 10.26 -4.17 -3.00
CA ALA A 79 11.58 -4.46 -2.45
C ALA A 79 12.53 -5.01 -3.53
N HIS A 80 12.06 -6.00 -4.28
CA HIS A 80 12.86 -6.64 -5.32
C HIS A 80 13.15 -5.70 -6.50
N GLU A 81 12.14 -4.94 -6.94
CA GLU A 81 12.27 -4.07 -8.10
C GLU A 81 13.02 -2.77 -7.81
N SER A 82 12.85 -2.21 -6.61
CA SER A 82 13.35 -0.88 -6.25
C SER A 82 14.36 -0.88 -5.12
N PHE A 83 14.05 -1.47 -3.96
CA PHE A 83 14.93 -1.35 -2.78
C PHE A 83 16.21 -2.19 -2.89
N GLU A 84 16.21 -3.24 -3.70
CA GLU A 84 17.40 -4.05 -4.03
C GLU A 84 18.25 -3.44 -5.16
N ASN A 85 17.68 -2.50 -5.93
CA ASN A 85 18.35 -1.86 -7.05
C ASN A 85 19.41 -0.84 -6.55
N PRO A 86 20.71 -1.04 -6.85
CA PRO A 86 21.77 -0.16 -6.36
C PRO A 86 21.68 1.30 -6.84
N GLU A 87 21.15 1.54 -8.04
CA GLU A 87 21.04 2.89 -8.61
C GLU A 87 19.93 3.68 -7.91
N ILE A 88 18.77 3.05 -7.71
CA ILE A 88 17.64 3.64 -6.97
C ILE A 88 18.04 3.88 -5.51
N ALA A 89 18.69 2.90 -4.89
CA ALA A 89 19.17 3.03 -3.52
C ALA A 89 20.22 4.14 -3.35
N ALA A 90 21.06 4.40 -4.36
CA ALA A 90 22.00 5.52 -4.32
C ALA A 90 21.27 6.87 -4.23
N VAL A 91 20.23 7.07 -5.06
CA VAL A 91 19.39 8.28 -5.00
C VAL A 91 18.69 8.40 -3.65
N MET A 92 18.14 7.29 -3.14
CA MET A 92 17.51 7.25 -1.82
C MET A 92 18.48 7.66 -0.71
N ASN A 93 19.69 7.08 -0.69
CA ASN A 93 20.68 7.33 0.36
C ASN A 93 21.29 8.74 0.27
N GLU A 94 21.41 9.29 -0.94
CA GLU A 94 21.94 10.63 -1.14
C GLU A 94 20.99 11.71 -0.60
N HIS A 95 19.69 11.53 -0.80
CA HIS A 95 18.71 12.60 -0.59
C HIS A 95 17.78 12.42 0.61
N PHE A 96 17.66 11.21 1.15
CA PHE A 96 16.71 10.89 2.21
C PHE A 96 17.38 10.16 3.37
N VAL A 97 16.80 10.31 4.56
CA VAL A 97 16.97 9.32 5.62
C VAL A 97 15.88 8.28 5.44
N ASN A 98 16.27 7.05 5.14
CA ASN A 98 15.36 5.98 4.78
C ASN A 98 14.97 5.17 6.03
N VAL A 99 13.68 5.14 6.37
CA VAL A 99 13.12 4.44 7.53
C VAL A 99 12.22 3.30 7.06
N LYS A 100 12.51 2.08 7.53
CA LYS A 100 11.68 0.91 7.29
C LYS A 100 10.86 0.60 8.55
N VAL A 101 9.56 0.40 8.38
CA VAL A 101 8.64 0.10 9.48
C VAL A 101 7.90 -1.19 9.19
N ASP A 102 7.84 -2.06 10.21
CA ASP A 102 6.94 -3.20 10.24
C ASP A 102 5.61 -2.78 10.86
N ARG A 103 4.54 -2.87 10.06
CA ARG A 103 3.18 -2.60 10.52
C ARG A 103 2.75 -3.53 11.66
N GLU A 104 3.20 -4.78 11.67
CA GLU A 104 2.80 -5.76 12.69
C GLU A 104 3.39 -5.42 14.06
N GLU A 105 4.57 -4.80 14.10
CA GLU A 105 5.19 -4.31 15.34
C GLU A 105 4.76 -2.88 15.70
N ARG A 106 4.49 -2.02 14.71
CA ARG A 106 4.14 -0.60 14.89
C ARG A 106 2.84 -0.20 14.18
N PRO A 107 1.68 -0.76 14.59
CA PRO A 107 0.38 -0.41 14.02
C PRO A 107 -0.03 1.05 14.29
N ASP A 108 0.56 1.65 15.33
CA ASP A 108 0.39 3.07 15.68
C ASP A 108 0.94 3.99 14.59
N ILE A 109 2.18 3.73 14.14
CA ILE A 109 2.81 4.49 13.05
C ILE A 109 2.07 4.25 11.73
N ASP A 110 1.76 2.98 11.44
CA ASP A 110 1.01 2.59 10.24
C ASP A 110 -0.31 3.37 10.12
N THR A 111 -1.07 3.46 11.21
CA THR A 111 -2.37 4.15 11.22
C THR A 111 -2.23 5.65 10.89
N ILE A 112 -1.23 6.32 11.48
CA ILE A 112 -0.97 7.75 11.26
C ILE A 112 -0.60 8.01 9.79
N PHE A 113 0.36 7.26 9.28
CA PHE A 113 0.84 7.43 7.90
C PHE A 113 -0.19 6.99 6.87
N MET A 114 -0.96 5.93 7.14
CA MET A 114 -2.07 5.51 6.29
C MET A 114 -3.14 6.60 6.21
N SER A 115 -3.51 7.20 7.34
CA SER A 115 -4.46 8.30 7.38
C SER A 115 -3.97 9.51 6.60
N ALA A 116 -2.67 9.82 6.68
CA ALA A 116 -2.05 10.89 5.91
C ALA A 116 -2.12 10.62 4.39
N VAL A 117 -1.74 9.42 3.95
CA VAL A 117 -1.79 9.04 2.53
C VAL A 117 -3.23 9.03 2.00
N GLN A 118 -4.19 8.52 2.78
CA GLN A 118 -5.60 8.57 2.44
C GLN A 118 -6.14 9.99 2.34
N ALA A 119 -5.69 10.91 3.20
CA ALA A 119 -6.07 12.32 3.12
C ALA A 119 -5.54 12.98 1.83
N MET A 120 -4.34 12.59 1.38
CA MET A 120 -3.73 13.14 0.17
C MET A 120 -4.31 12.55 -1.12
N LEU A 121 -4.59 11.24 -1.15
CA LEU A 121 -4.91 10.50 -2.38
C LEU A 121 -6.36 10.01 -2.45
N GLY A 122 -7.13 10.10 -1.36
CA GLY A 122 -8.47 9.51 -1.22
C GLY A 122 -8.48 7.99 -1.06
N HIS A 123 -7.32 7.34 -1.15
CA HIS A 123 -7.14 5.90 -1.00
C HIS A 123 -5.80 5.60 -0.33
N GLY A 124 -5.60 4.36 0.10
CA GLY A 124 -4.36 3.92 0.74
C GLY A 124 -4.15 2.42 0.59
N GLY A 125 -2.97 1.95 0.98
CA GLY A 125 -2.59 0.55 0.85
C GLY A 125 -1.11 0.33 1.13
N TRP A 126 -0.68 -0.92 1.03
CA TRP A 126 0.71 -1.32 1.25
C TRP A 126 1.35 -1.83 -0.05
N PRO A 127 2.66 -1.60 -0.29
CA PRO A 127 3.59 -0.88 0.57
C PRO A 127 3.18 0.59 0.67
N LEU A 128 3.26 1.15 1.88
CA LEU A 128 3.01 2.57 2.09
C LEU A 128 4.35 3.26 2.06
N ASN A 129 4.50 4.26 1.19
CA ASN A 129 5.70 5.07 1.11
C ASN A 129 5.33 6.54 1.29
N ALA A 130 5.85 7.16 2.34
CA ALA A 130 5.58 8.54 2.68
C ALA A 130 6.88 9.32 2.86
N PHE A 131 6.86 10.57 2.41
CA PHE A 131 7.92 11.54 2.63
C PHE A 131 7.49 12.48 3.74
N ALA A 132 8.34 12.59 4.76
CA ALA A 132 8.09 13.35 5.96
C ALA A 132 9.21 14.37 6.22
N THR A 133 8.87 15.41 6.96
CA THR A 133 9.85 16.37 7.46
C THR A 133 10.83 15.69 8.43
N PRO A 134 11.98 16.32 8.76
CA PRO A 134 12.87 15.84 9.82
C PRO A 134 12.21 15.67 11.20
N ASP A 135 11.04 16.28 11.41
CA ASP A 135 10.22 16.14 12.63
C ASP A 135 9.19 14.99 12.53
N GLY A 136 9.16 14.27 11.40
CA GLY A 136 8.29 13.11 11.19
C GLY A 136 6.90 13.44 10.68
N VAL A 137 6.64 14.67 10.24
CA VAL A 137 5.33 15.09 9.71
C VAL A 137 5.24 14.73 8.22
N PRO A 138 4.31 13.87 7.77
CA PRO A 138 4.17 13.50 6.37
C PRO A 138 3.66 14.68 5.53
N PHE A 139 4.25 14.89 4.34
CA PHE A 139 3.85 15.95 3.41
C PHE A 139 3.52 15.43 2.00
N PHE A 140 3.94 14.22 1.67
CA PHE A 140 3.64 13.53 0.42
C PHE A 140 3.67 12.03 0.64
N GLY A 141 2.92 11.26 -0.13
CA GLY A 141 2.99 9.80 -0.04
C GLY A 141 2.20 9.10 -1.13
N GLY A 142 2.36 7.79 -1.17
CA GLY A 142 1.71 6.89 -2.09
C GLY A 142 1.86 5.45 -1.66
N THR A 143 1.37 4.56 -2.51
CA THR A 143 1.45 3.12 -2.27
C THR A 143 2.66 2.53 -3.01
N TYR A 144 2.42 1.75 -4.05
CA TYR A 144 3.45 1.18 -4.90
C TYR A 144 3.85 2.17 -6.01
N TRP A 145 5.16 2.30 -6.26
CA TRP A 145 5.71 2.94 -7.45
C TRP A 145 6.65 1.96 -8.18
N PRO A 146 6.50 1.79 -9.50
CA PRO A 146 7.35 0.90 -10.30
C PRO A 146 8.78 1.43 -10.41
N PRO A 147 9.78 0.58 -10.75
CA PRO A 147 11.18 1.01 -10.88
C PRO A 147 11.43 1.94 -12.08
N SER A 148 10.49 2.02 -13.02
CA SER A 148 10.53 2.88 -14.21
C SER A 148 9.14 3.41 -14.53
N ASP A 149 9.06 4.50 -15.30
CA ASP A 149 7.78 5.10 -15.66
C ASP A 149 6.90 4.12 -16.44
N GLN A 150 5.65 4.01 -15.99
CA GLN A 150 4.61 3.27 -16.68
C GLN A 150 3.51 4.22 -17.15
N ARG A 151 2.64 3.74 -18.03
CA ARG A 151 1.59 4.59 -18.61
C ARG A 151 0.64 5.07 -17.50
N GLY A 152 0.72 6.37 -17.18
CA GLY A 152 -0.09 7.01 -16.14
C GLY A 152 0.46 6.90 -14.72
N MET A 153 1.63 6.30 -14.51
CA MET A 153 2.26 6.16 -13.19
C MET A 153 3.75 6.49 -13.26
N PRO A 154 4.24 7.47 -12.49
CA PRO A 154 5.65 7.78 -12.44
C PRO A 154 6.42 6.62 -11.80
N GLY A 155 7.62 6.37 -12.31
CA GLY A 155 8.57 5.47 -11.67
C GLY A 155 9.09 6.07 -10.36
N PHE A 156 9.47 5.21 -9.44
CA PHE A 156 10.00 5.60 -8.15
C PHE A 156 11.19 6.56 -8.23
N PRO A 157 12.16 6.41 -9.16
CA PRO A 157 13.24 7.39 -9.34
C PRO A 157 12.74 8.81 -9.65
N ARG A 158 11.75 8.93 -10.53
CA ARG A 158 11.14 10.24 -10.88
C ARG A 158 10.46 10.87 -9.67
N VAL A 159 9.80 10.06 -8.84
CA VAL A 159 9.21 10.54 -7.57
C VAL A 159 10.30 11.05 -6.63
N LEU A 160 11.38 10.28 -6.43
CA LEU A 160 12.51 10.68 -5.58
C LEU A 160 13.15 11.99 -6.06
N GLU A 161 13.39 12.13 -7.36
CA GLU A 161 13.94 13.35 -7.97
C GLU A 161 13.02 14.56 -7.77
N THR A 162 11.71 14.37 -7.97
CA THR A 162 10.71 15.44 -7.80
C THR A 162 10.68 15.94 -6.36
N ILE A 163 10.66 15.02 -5.38
CA ILE A 163 10.66 15.39 -3.96
C ILE A 163 12.00 16.03 -3.57
N THR A 164 13.12 15.53 -4.08
CA THR A 164 14.44 16.12 -3.84
C THR A 164 14.51 17.56 -4.37
N GLY A 165 14.00 17.79 -5.58
CA GLY A 165 13.93 19.12 -6.19
C GLY A 165 13.04 20.07 -5.39
N ALA A 166 11.85 19.61 -5.01
CA ALA A 166 10.91 20.39 -4.21
C ALA A 166 11.45 20.69 -2.81
N TRP A 167 12.17 19.77 -2.17
CA TRP A 167 12.80 20.01 -0.87
C TRP A 167 13.88 21.10 -0.93
N ARG A 168 14.62 21.17 -2.04
CA ARG A 168 15.67 22.19 -2.23
C ARG A 168 15.13 23.55 -2.65
N ASN A 169 14.13 23.57 -3.52
CA ASN A 169 13.70 24.79 -4.21
C ASN A 169 12.35 25.34 -3.71
N ASP A 170 11.45 24.46 -3.24
CA ASP A 170 10.06 24.78 -2.91
C ASP A 170 9.68 24.28 -1.49
N ARG A 171 10.64 24.29 -0.56
CA ARG A 171 10.49 23.73 0.78
C ARG A 171 9.28 24.28 1.53
N ASP A 172 9.05 25.59 1.44
CA ASP A 172 7.91 26.25 2.09
C ASP A 172 6.57 25.67 1.66
N GLN A 173 6.44 25.24 0.40
CA GLN A 173 5.23 24.60 -0.08
C GLN A 173 5.06 23.19 0.50
N LEU A 174 6.15 22.43 0.64
CA LEU A 174 6.12 21.12 1.30
C LEU A 174 5.75 21.24 2.78
N LEU A 175 6.28 22.24 3.48
CA LEU A 175 5.96 22.49 4.89
C LEU A 175 4.49 22.89 5.07
N LYS A 176 3.94 23.74 4.19
CA LYS A 176 2.49 24.06 4.21
C LYS A 176 1.62 22.83 3.99
N ASN A 177 2.04 21.91 3.11
CA ASN A 177 1.34 20.65 2.93
C ASN A 177 1.41 19.81 4.21
N ALA A 178 2.59 19.72 4.83
CA ALA A 178 2.80 19.03 6.10
C ALA A 178 1.86 19.57 7.19
N ASP A 179 1.80 20.90 7.37
CA ASP A 179 0.93 21.57 8.35
C ASP A 179 -0.55 21.25 8.10
N SER A 180 -0.97 21.25 6.83
CA SER A 180 -2.36 20.95 6.45
C SER A 180 -2.74 19.51 6.79
N ILE A 181 -1.83 18.57 6.53
CA ILE A 181 -2.00 17.15 6.85
C ILE A 181 -2.00 16.94 8.37
N GLU A 182 -1.09 17.59 9.08
CA GLU A 182 -1.04 17.53 10.54
C GLU A 182 -2.35 18.03 11.16
N HIS A 183 -2.88 19.17 10.69
CA HIS A 183 -4.17 19.68 11.15
C HIS A 183 -5.31 18.69 10.88
N TYR A 184 -5.37 18.10 9.68
CA TYR A 184 -6.36 17.06 9.35
C TYR A 184 -6.26 15.84 10.29
N LEU A 185 -5.04 15.38 10.57
CA LEU A 185 -4.81 14.25 11.47
C LEU A 185 -5.19 14.60 12.91
N GLN A 186 -4.88 15.81 13.39
CA GLN A 186 -5.27 16.29 14.71
C GLN A 186 -6.80 16.38 14.82
N GLU A 187 -7.50 16.94 13.83
CA GLU A 187 -8.97 16.97 13.82
C GLU A 187 -9.56 15.56 13.86
N SER A 188 -9.01 14.63 13.07
CA SER A 188 -9.45 13.24 12.99
C SER A 188 -9.17 12.45 14.27
N SER A 189 -8.07 12.76 14.96
CA SER A 189 -7.61 12.08 16.19
C SER A 189 -8.17 12.70 17.46
N SER A 190 -8.65 13.95 17.41
CA SER A 190 -9.04 14.75 18.58
C SER A 190 -10.18 14.17 19.41
N GLY A 191 -10.82 13.08 18.99
CA GLY A 191 -11.59 12.19 19.87
C GLY A 191 -12.80 12.82 20.55
N THR A 192 -13.01 14.13 20.42
CA THR A 192 -14.31 14.75 20.62
C THR A 192 -15.19 14.05 19.61
N PRO A 193 -16.18 13.25 20.04
CA PRO A 193 -17.19 12.80 19.12
C PRO A 193 -17.65 14.08 18.44
N ARG A 194 -17.56 14.15 17.10
CA ARG A 194 -18.33 15.16 16.40
C ARG A 194 -19.72 15.02 17.02
N SER A 195 -20.19 16.07 17.68
CA SER A 195 -21.60 16.23 18.02
C SER A 195 -22.36 16.45 16.69
N GLY A 196 -22.14 15.57 15.72
CA GLY A 196 -22.99 15.38 14.58
C GLY A 196 -24.11 14.52 15.09
N THR A 197 -25.32 15.06 15.09
CA THR A 197 -26.51 14.24 15.25
C THR A 197 -26.47 13.18 14.14
N ILE A 198 -26.53 11.90 14.50
CA ILE A 198 -26.73 10.85 13.50
C ILE A 198 -28.12 11.10 12.91
N THR A 199 -28.16 11.72 11.73
CA THR A 199 -29.42 12.02 11.05
C THR A 199 -29.77 10.90 10.09
N GLN A 200 -31.05 10.79 9.75
CA GLN A 200 -31.52 9.86 8.73
C GLN A 200 -31.01 10.20 7.32
N ASP A 201 -30.36 11.36 7.13
CA ASP A 201 -29.78 11.74 5.84
C ASP A 201 -28.44 11.03 5.56
N ILE A 202 -27.72 10.55 6.59
CA ILE A 202 -26.42 9.89 6.41
C ILE A 202 -26.56 8.62 5.53
N PRO A 203 -27.48 7.67 5.82
CA PRO A 203 -27.70 6.53 4.92
C PRO A 203 -28.09 6.93 3.49
N ARG A 204 -28.87 8.02 3.34
CA ARG A 204 -29.29 8.51 2.01
C ARG A 204 -28.10 9.04 1.20
N GLN A 205 -27.21 9.79 1.84
CA GLN A 205 -25.99 10.29 1.20
C GLN A 205 -25.06 9.13 0.83
N ALA A 206 -24.89 8.15 1.72
CA ALA A 206 -24.12 6.94 1.44
C ALA A 206 -24.66 6.21 0.20
N LEU A 207 -25.98 5.98 0.12
CA LEU A 207 -26.62 5.37 -1.05
C LEU A 207 -26.41 6.18 -2.33
N THR A 208 -26.50 7.50 -2.26
CA THR A 208 -26.26 8.38 -3.42
C THR A 208 -24.83 8.21 -3.95
N ASN A 209 -23.85 8.16 -3.05
CA ASN A 209 -22.45 7.96 -3.41
C ASN A 209 -22.19 6.54 -3.97
N LEU A 210 -22.83 5.52 -3.39
CA LEU A 210 -22.74 4.15 -3.88
C LEU A 210 -23.35 4.01 -5.26
N HIS A 211 -24.51 4.61 -5.51
CA HIS A 211 -25.16 4.60 -6.82
C HIS A 211 -24.29 5.26 -7.89
N GLN A 212 -23.56 6.33 -7.56
CA GLN A 212 -22.64 6.98 -8.49
C GLN A 212 -21.41 6.13 -8.84
N GLN A 213 -20.98 5.28 -7.90
CA GLN A 213 -19.82 4.40 -8.09
C GLN A 213 -20.19 3.02 -8.63
N PHE A 214 -21.47 2.66 -8.58
CA PHE A 214 -21.95 1.34 -8.95
C PHE A 214 -21.72 1.06 -10.44
N ASP A 215 -21.16 -0.10 -10.72
CA ASP A 215 -21.04 -0.62 -12.08
C ASP A 215 -22.28 -1.48 -12.41
N PRO A 216 -23.19 -1.01 -13.28
CA PRO A 216 -24.40 -1.74 -13.62
C PRO A 216 -24.15 -2.95 -14.53
N GLU A 217 -23.00 -3.03 -15.20
CA GLU A 217 -22.68 -4.12 -16.13
C GLU A 217 -22.03 -5.31 -15.41
N PHE A 218 -21.10 -5.03 -14.49
CA PHE A 218 -20.33 -6.07 -13.80
C PHE A 218 -20.49 -6.08 -12.28
N GLY A 219 -21.29 -5.18 -11.71
CA GLY A 219 -21.42 -5.02 -10.26
C GLY A 219 -20.14 -4.49 -9.58
N GLY A 220 -20.24 -4.19 -8.29
CA GLY A 220 -19.18 -3.54 -7.53
C GLY A 220 -19.25 -2.03 -7.57
N PHE A 221 -18.33 -1.40 -6.84
CA PHE A 221 -18.26 0.04 -6.67
C PHE A 221 -16.87 0.55 -7.01
N GLY A 222 -16.77 1.41 -8.02
CA GLY A 222 -15.51 1.96 -8.52
C GLY A 222 -14.91 1.15 -9.68
N ALA A 223 -13.71 1.58 -10.10
CA ALA A 223 -12.96 0.98 -11.19
C ALA A 223 -12.09 -0.21 -10.73
N ALA A 224 -11.44 -0.89 -11.69
CA ALA A 224 -10.44 -1.90 -11.39
C ALA A 224 -9.18 -1.27 -10.72
N PRO A 225 -8.53 -1.97 -9.76
CA PRO A 225 -8.89 -3.28 -9.22
C PRO A 225 -10.15 -3.23 -8.32
N LYS A 226 -11.04 -4.22 -8.47
CA LYS A 226 -12.30 -4.30 -7.71
C LYS A 226 -12.16 -5.12 -6.43
N PHE A 227 -12.68 -4.57 -5.34
CA PHE A 227 -12.73 -5.21 -4.02
C PHE A 227 -14.17 -5.57 -3.64
N PRO A 228 -14.43 -6.70 -2.97
CA PRO A 228 -15.75 -7.12 -2.51
C PRO A 228 -16.50 -6.09 -1.64
N GLN A 229 -15.79 -5.26 -0.87
CA GLN A 229 -16.35 -4.26 0.05
C GLN A 229 -17.49 -4.82 0.94
N ALA A 230 -17.24 -5.91 1.66
CA ALA A 230 -18.26 -6.60 2.46
C ALA A 230 -19.06 -5.68 3.42
N PRO A 231 -18.48 -4.67 4.10
CA PRO A 231 -19.26 -3.72 4.90
C PRO A 231 -20.26 -2.88 4.09
N THR A 232 -19.90 -2.52 2.85
CA THR A 232 -20.79 -1.82 1.93
C THR A 232 -21.97 -2.71 1.53
N LEU A 233 -21.70 -4.00 1.27
CA LEU A 233 -22.73 -4.99 0.96
C LEU A 233 -23.66 -5.22 2.16
N ASP A 234 -23.14 -5.31 3.39
CA ASP A 234 -23.94 -5.40 4.62
C ASP A 234 -24.83 -4.17 4.82
N PHE A 235 -24.30 -2.97 4.56
CA PHE A 235 -25.08 -1.73 4.58
C PHE A 235 -26.26 -1.79 3.59
N LEU A 236 -26.02 -2.24 2.36
CA LEU A 236 -27.08 -2.40 1.35
C LEU A 236 -28.11 -3.45 1.78
N ASN A 237 -27.69 -4.60 2.29
CA ASN A 237 -28.58 -5.63 2.86
C ASN A 237 -29.54 -5.02 3.88
N ARG A 238 -29.00 -4.37 4.90
CA ARG A 238 -29.80 -3.75 5.98
C ARG A 238 -30.75 -2.68 5.44
N HIS A 239 -30.31 -1.88 4.47
CA HIS A 239 -31.15 -0.85 3.85
C HIS A 239 -32.30 -1.47 3.07
N VAL A 240 -32.03 -2.50 2.26
CA VAL A 240 -33.05 -3.24 1.50
C VAL A 240 -34.06 -3.90 2.44
N GLN A 241 -33.60 -4.58 3.49
CA GLN A 241 -34.49 -5.22 4.47
C GLN A 241 -35.38 -4.19 5.19
N ARG A 242 -34.88 -2.98 5.44
CA ARG A 242 -35.62 -1.92 6.15
C ARG A 242 -36.62 -1.17 5.26
N THR A 243 -36.33 -1.03 3.96
CA THR A 243 -37.05 -0.09 3.08
C THR A 243 -37.70 -0.72 1.85
N GLY A 244 -37.25 -1.91 1.45
CA GLY A 244 -37.63 -2.53 0.18
C GLY A 244 -37.11 -1.80 -1.05
N ASP A 245 -36.03 -1.01 -0.93
CA ASP A 245 -35.45 -0.24 -2.04
C ASP A 245 -34.89 -1.14 -3.15
N ASP A 246 -35.60 -1.19 -4.29
CA ASP A 246 -35.25 -2.01 -5.45
C ASP A 246 -33.92 -1.60 -6.13
N VAL A 247 -33.56 -0.32 -6.05
CA VAL A 247 -32.29 0.17 -6.62
C VAL A 247 -31.13 -0.35 -5.79
N ALA A 248 -31.23 -0.22 -4.46
CA ALA A 248 -30.24 -0.79 -3.55
C ALA A 248 -30.15 -2.31 -3.67
N LYS A 249 -31.29 -2.99 -3.85
CA LYS A 249 -31.35 -4.43 -4.07
C LYS A 249 -30.62 -4.82 -5.36
N THR A 250 -30.82 -4.07 -6.44
CA THR A 250 -30.11 -4.32 -7.71
C THR A 250 -28.60 -4.13 -7.54
N MET A 251 -28.16 -3.04 -6.89
CA MET A 251 -26.73 -2.82 -6.63
C MET A 251 -26.10 -4.00 -5.89
N LEU A 252 -26.77 -4.46 -4.84
CA LEU A 252 -26.35 -5.60 -4.02
C LEU A 252 -26.30 -6.91 -4.82
N THR A 253 -27.43 -7.32 -5.42
CA THR A 253 -27.53 -8.65 -6.03
C THR A 253 -26.68 -8.76 -7.29
N THR A 254 -26.57 -7.70 -8.10
CA THR A 254 -25.68 -7.69 -9.27
C THR A 254 -24.23 -7.85 -8.84
N THR A 255 -23.81 -7.16 -7.78
CA THR A 255 -22.44 -7.29 -7.24
C THR A 255 -22.16 -8.71 -6.75
N LEU A 256 -23.06 -9.28 -5.93
CA LEU A 256 -22.92 -10.63 -5.39
C LEU A 256 -22.92 -11.70 -6.50
N ASP A 257 -23.80 -11.59 -7.50
CA ASP A 257 -23.88 -12.54 -8.61
C ASP A 257 -22.60 -12.53 -9.45
N HIS A 258 -22.09 -11.36 -9.80
CA HIS A 258 -20.87 -11.24 -10.61
C HIS A 258 -19.63 -11.70 -9.86
N MET A 259 -19.51 -11.39 -8.57
CA MET A 259 -18.42 -11.92 -7.74
C MET A 259 -18.44 -13.45 -7.65
N ALA A 260 -19.62 -14.05 -7.41
CA ALA A 260 -19.76 -15.50 -7.25
C ALA A 260 -19.59 -16.27 -8.57
N ARG A 261 -19.99 -15.67 -9.70
CA ARG A 261 -19.83 -16.27 -11.04
C ARG A 261 -18.48 -15.95 -11.70
N GLY A 262 -17.75 -14.98 -11.17
CA GLY A 262 -16.43 -14.57 -11.64
C GLY A 262 -15.31 -15.50 -11.19
N GLY A 263 -14.09 -15.18 -11.61
CA GLY A 263 -12.86 -15.86 -11.16
C GLY A 263 -12.36 -15.40 -9.80
N MET A 264 -12.94 -14.34 -9.23
CA MET A 264 -12.71 -13.96 -7.83
C MET A 264 -13.19 -15.02 -6.83
N TYR A 265 -14.31 -15.70 -7.11
CA TYR A 265 -14.71 -16.87 -6.34
C TYR A 265 -13.97 -18.10 -6.85
N ASP A 266 -13.28 -18.81 -5.96
CA ASP A 266 -12.61 -20.05 -6.32
C ASP A 266 -13.66 -21.15 -6.55
N GLN A 267 -13.93 -21.41 -7.83
CA GLN A 267 -14.93 -22.39 -8.27
C GLN A 267 -14.57 -23.85 -7.92
N LEU A 268 -13.33 -24.12 -7.50
CA LEU A 268 -12.85 -25.47 -7.17
C LEU A 268 -12.79 -25.70 -5.66
N ALA A 269 -12.13 -24.81 -4.92
CA ALA A 269 -11.89 -24.96 -3.48
C ALA A 269 -12.78 -24.06 -2.62
N GLY A 270 -13.59 -23.19 -3.23
CA GLY A 270 -14.44 -22.24 -2.53
C GLY A 270 -13.67 -21.07 -1.92
N GLY A 271 -14.43 -20.07 -1.48
CA GLY A 271 -13.91 -18.83 -0.92
C GLY A 271 -13.49 -17.81 -1.97
N PHE A 272 -13.53 -16.54 -1.58
CA PHE A 272 -13.23 -15.39 -2.41
C PHE A 272 -11.76 -14.99 -2.25
N ALA A 273 -11.13 -14.69 -3.38
CA ALA A 273 -9.89 -13.93 -3.45
C ALA A 273 -10.10 -12.50 -2.92
N ARG A 274 -9.04 -11.87 -2.46
CA ARG A 274 -9.08 -10.56 -1.80
C ARG A 274 -9.60 -9.44 -2.71
N TYR A 275 -9.16 -9.43 -3.97
CA TYR A 275 -9.60 -8.47 -4.99
C TYR A 275 -9.42 -9.04 -6.39
N SER A 276 -10.08 -8.44 -7.38
CA SER A 276 -9.90 -8.73 -8.80
C SER A 276 -9.13 -7.60 -9.46
N VAL A 277 -8.18 -7.93 -10.32
CA VAL A 277 -7.35 -6.92 -11.01
C VAL A 277 -8.08 -6.27 -12.18
N ASP A 278 -9.22 -6.81 -12.62
CA ASP A 278 -10.06 -6.29 -13.69
C ASP A 278 -11.46 -5.90 -13.18
N GLU A 279 -12.21 -5.23 -14.05
CA GLU A 279 -13.55 -4.73 -13.76
C GLU A 279 -14.64 -5.81 -13.75
N ARG A 280 -14.36 -7.01 -14.27
CA ARG A 280 -15.35 -8.07 -14.52
C ARG A 280 -15.33 -9.17 -13.46
N TRP A 281 -14.48 -9.03 -12.43
CA TRP A 281 -14.23 -10.03 -11.40
C TRP A 281 -13.61 -11.33 -11.92
N LEU A 282 -12.90 -11.30 -13.07
CA LEU A 282 -12.43 -12.50 -13.76
C LEU A 282 -11.05 -12.95 -13.32
N VAL A 283 -10.13 -12.03 -13.09
CA VAL A 283 -8.73 -12.29 -12.77
C VAL A 283 -8.53 -11.97 -11.29
N PRO A 284 -8.44 -12.99 -10.42
CA PRO A 284 -8.22 -12.79 -8.99
C PRO A 284 -6.77 -12.44 -8.68
N HIS A 285 -6.57 -11.64 -7.64
CA HIS A 285 -5.36 -11.71 -6.84
C HIS A 285 -5.50 -12.88 -5.87
N PHE A 286 -4.90 -14.04 -6.19
CA PHE A 286 -5.13 -15.37 -5.59
C PHE A 286 -4.95 -15.51 -4.06
N GLU A 287 -4.61 -14.44 -3.34
CA GLU A 287 -4.65 -14.37 -1.88
C GLU A 287 -6.10 -14.44 -1.38
N LYS A 288 -6.38 -15.30 -0.41
CA LYS A 288 -7.67 -15.37 0.30
C LYS A 288 -7.47 -14.99 1.76
N MET A 289 -8.13 -13.91 2.19
CA MET A 289 -8.08 -13.48 3.58
C MET A 289 -9.26 -14.04 4.36
N LEU A 290 -9.00 -14.53 5.58
CA LEU A 290 -10.03 -15.08 6.46
C LEU A 290 -11.13 -14.04 6.77
N TYR A 291 -10.74 -12.79 7.07
CA TYR A 291 -11.70 -11.75 7.43
C TYR A 291 -12.60 -11.34 6.28
N ASP A 292 -12.10 -11.35 5.04
CA ASP A 292 -12.90 -11.05 3.85
C ASP A 292 -13.96 -12.14 3.66
N ASN A 293 -13.51 -13.40 3.69
CA ASN A 293 -14.41 -14.55 3.53
C ASN A 293 -15.45 -14.65 4.66
N ALA A 294 -15.05 -14.41 5.91
CA ALA A 294 -15.97 -14.41 7.05
C ALA A 294 -17.07 -13.35 6.91
N GLN A 295 -16.72 -12.14 6.47
CA GLN A 295 -17.70 -11.07 6.25
C GLN A 295 -18.60 -11.37 5.04
N LEU A 296 -18.04 -11.92 3.96
CA LEU A 296 -18.81 -12.24 2.76
C LEU A 296 -19.83 -13.34 2.99
N ILE A 297 -19.56 -14.32 3.85
CA ILE A 297 -20.58 -15.32 4.22
C ILE A 297 -21.86 -14.65 4.71
N THR A 298 -21.74 -13.65 5.59
CA THR A 298 -22.90 -12.91 6.11
C THR A 298 -23.59 -12.12 5.01
N ALA A 299 -22.81 -11.42 4.16
CA ALA A 299 -23.36 -10.64 3.06
C ALA A 299 -24.17 -11.50 2.06
N TYR A 300 -23.70 -12.71 1.74
CA TYR A 300 -24.43 -13.66 0.88
C TYR A 300 -25.62 -14.30 1.58
N LEU A 301 -25.55 -14.60 2.89
CA LEU A 301 -26.67 -15.19 3.62
C LEU A 301 -27.86 -14.23 3.74
N ASP A 302 -27.61 -12.93 3.90
CA ASP A 302 -28.65 -11.94 4.18
C ASP A 302 -29.30 -11.33 2.91
N ALA A 303 -28.78 -11.65 1.72
CA ALA A 303 -29.15 -11.00 0.46
C ALA A 303 -30.39 -11.57 -0.23
N TRP A 304 -30.84 -12.77 0.13
CA TRP A 304 -31.98 -13.48 -0.47
C TRP A 304 -32.91 -14.07 0.59
#